data_AF-A0AAE6ZUQ5-F1
#
_entry.id   AF-A0AAE6ZUQ5-F1
#
_cell.length_a   1.000
_cell.length_b   1.000
_cell.length_c   1.000
_cell.angle_alpha   90.00
_cell.angle_beta   90.00
_cell.angle_gamma   90.00
#
_symmetry.space_group_name_H-M   'P 1'
#
loop_
_entity.id
_entity.type
_entity.pdbx_description
1 polymer ?
#
loop_
_entity_poly.entity_id
_entity_poly.type
_entity_poly.pdbx_seq_one_letter_code
_entity_poly.pdbx_strand_id
1 'polypeptide(L)' 'MSQKTVYQYDASGWYMGETLADADPVVVGNWLLPARTTEVKPPLFTGGKMPKWAGYKWKLINP' A
#
# COMPACT_ATOMS: atom_id res chain seq x y z
N MET A 1 5.05 1.27 20.80
CA MET A 1 4.65 0.46 19.63
C MET A 1 5.29 1.09 18.41
N SER A 2 5.99 0.31 17.59
CA SER A 2 6.62 0.81 16.36
C SER A 2 5.63 0.68 15.22
N GLN A 3 5.48 1.75 14.44
CA GLN A 3 4.56 1.82 13.30
C GLN A 3 5.32 2.14 12.03
N LYS A 4 4.84 1.60 10.91
CA LYS A 4 5.37 1.85 9.58
C LYS A 4 4.25 2.29 8.64
N THR A 5 4.53 3.31 7.83
CA THR A 5 3.62 3.72 6.76
C THR A 5 3.55 2.66 5.67
N VAL A 6 2.33 2.25 5.33
CA VAL A 6 2.01 1.32 4.24
C VAL A 6 0.90 1.92 3.38
N TYR A 7 0.71 1.39 2.18
CA TYR A 7 -0.12 1.98 1.15
C TYR A 7 -1.31 1.07 0.86
N GLN A 8 -2.52 1.57 1.10
CA GLN A 8 -3.75 0.81 0.98
C GLN A 8 -4.36 0.90 -0.42
N TYR A 9 -4.94 -0.21 -0.87
CA TYR A 9 -5.73 -0.30 -2.08
C TYR A 9 -7.09 -0.96 -1.85
N ASP A 10 -8.05 -0.70 -2.73
CA ASP A 10 -9.40 -1.26 -2.66
C ASP A 10 -9.47 -2.71 -3.19
N ALA A 11 -10.68 -3.29 -3.26
CA ALA A 11 -10.88 -4.64 -3.80
C ALA A 11 -10.48 -4.77 -5.28
N SER A 12 -10.54 -3.68 -6.02
CA SER A 12 -10.15 -3.60 -7.43
C SER A 12 -8.67 -3.32 -7.61
N GLY A 13 -7.94 -2.98 -6.54
CA GLY A 13 -6.53 -2.59 -6.56
C GLY A 13 -6.29 -1.08 -6.66
N TRP A 14 -7.29 -0.22 -6.64
CA TRP A 14 -7.09 1.24 -6.71
C TRP A 14 -6.52 1.78 -5.41
N TYR A 15 -5.53 2.65 -5.50
CA TYR A 15 -4.94 3.30 -4.33
C TYR A 15 -5.98 4.13 -3.56
N MET A 16 -6.03 3.91 -2.24
CA MET A 16 -6.94 4.63 -1.33
C MET A 16 -6.22 5.62 -0.41
N GLY A 17 -4.95 5.39 -0.08
CA GLY A 17 -4.22 6.26 0.85
C GLY A 17 -3.07 5.57 1.57
N GLU A 18 -2.45 6.34 2.46
CA GLU A 18 -1.49 5.83 3.42
C GLU A 18 -2.21 5.34 4.67
N THR A 19 -1.71 4.27 5.27
CA THR A 19 -2.15 3.74 6.55
C THR A 19 -0.94 3.22 7.32
N LEU A 20 -1.16 2.68 8.52
CA LEU A 20 -0.09 2.21 9.40
C LEU A 20 -0.16 0.69 9.56
N ALA A 21 1.01 0.07 9.50
CA ALA A 21 1.23 -1.30 9.93
C ALA A 21 1.96 -1.28 11.28
N ASP A 22 1.53 -2.14 12.18
CA ASP A 22 2.19 -2.33 13.46
C ASP A 22 3.29 -3.38 13.34
N ALA A 23 4.36 -3.23 14.12
CA ALA A 23 5.39 -4.26 14.25
C ALA A 23 4.80 -5.51 14.90
N ASP A 24 5.20 -6.69 14.42
CA ASP A 24 4.82 -7.96 15.01
C ASP A 24 5.41 -8.09 16.43
N PRO A 25 4.57 -8.30 17.48
CA PRO A 25 5.05 -8.38 18.85
C PRO A 25 5.83 -9.67 19.15
N VAL A 26 5.72 -10.70 18.30
CA VAL A 26 6.36 -12.02 18.47
C VAL A 26 7.58 -12.15 17.58
N VAL A 27 7.49 -11.73 16.32
CA VAL A 27 8.56 -11.91 15.31
C VAL A 27 9.25 -10.58 15.04
N VAL A 28 10.43 -10.38 15.66
CA VAL A 28 11.22 -9.16 15.48
C VAL A 28 11.56 -8.95 14.00
N GLY A 29 11.19 -7.78 13.48
CA GLY A 29 11.42 -7.41 12.08
C GLY A 29 10.26 -7.74 11.13
N ASN A 30 9.25 -8.50 11.59
CA ASN A 30 8.01 -8.70 10.84
C ASN A 30 7.04 -7.53 11.06
N TRP A 31 6.22 -7.23 10.05
CA TRP A 31 5.21 -6.17 10.09
C TRP A 31 3.83 -6.76 9.80
N LEU A 32 2.86 -6.41 10.63
CA LEU A 32 1.48 -6.86 10.48
C LEU A 32 0.77 -5.94 9.48
N LEU A 33 0.88 -6.29 8.20
CA LEU A 33 0.24 -5.53 7.12
C LEU A 33 -1.28 -5.72 7.16
N PRO A 34 -2.07 -4.62 7.22
CA PRO A 34 -3.52 -4.71 7.08
C PRO A 34 -3.91 -5.30 5.72
N ALA A 35 -5.13 -5.82 5.63
CA ALA A 35 -5.65 -6.35 4.38
C ALA A 35 -5.57 -5.31 3.25
N ARG A 36 -5.11 -5.75 2.07
CA ARG A 36 -4.98 -4.92 0.86
C ARG A 36 -4.07 -3.71 1.07
N THR A 37 -2.92 -3.94 1.71
CA THR A 37 -1.85 -2.95 1.82
C THR A 37 -0.58 -3.47 1.20
N THR A 38 0.30 -2.55 0.81
CA THR A 38 1.65 -2.83 0.34
C THR A 38 2.62 -1.84 0.94
N GLU A 39 3.86 -2.26 1.18
CA GLU A 39 4.93 -1.38 1.63
C GLU A 39 5.52 -0.56 0.49
N VAL A 40 5.18 -0.90 -0.77
CA VAL A 40 5.67 -0.20 -1.95
C VAL A 40 4.94 1.13 -2.09
N LYS A 41 5.68 2.23 -2.12
CA LYS A 41 5.13 3.57 -2.34
C LYS A 41 4.49 3.69 -3.73
N PRO A 42 3.26 4.23 -3.86
CA PRO A 42 2.66 4.50 -5.15
C PRO A 42 3.48 5.56 -5.91
N PRO A 43 3.52 5.47 -7.24
CA PRO A 43 4.05 6.55 -8.07
C PRO A 43 3.19 7.80 -7.93
N LEU A 44 3.78 8.95 -8.25
CA LEU A 44 3.04 10.21 -8.33
C LEU A 44 1.89 10.12 -9.33
N PHE A 45 0.73 10.62 -8.92
CA PHE A 45 -0.46 10.77 -9.75
C PHE A 45 -0.13 11.81 -10.82
N THR A 46 0.08 11.36 -12.06
CA THR A 46 0.49 12.23 -13.16
C THR A 46 -0.46 12.06 -14.33
N GLY A 47 -0.80 13.17 -15.00
CA GLY A 47 -1.59 13.17 -16.23
C GLY A 47 -2.98 12.54 -16.10
N GLY A 48 -3.67 12.74 -14.96
CA GLY A 48 -5.02 12.20 -14.72
C GLY A 48 -5.08 10.69 -14.47
N LYS A 49 -3.93 10.03 -14.32
CA LYS A 49 -3.84 8.59 -14.01
C LYS A 49 -3.87 8.35 -12.51
N MET A 50 -4.50 7.25 -12.13
CA MET A 50 -4.52 6.76 -10.75
C MET A 50 -3.65 5.51 -10.61
N PRO A 51 -2.87 5.37 -9.51
CA PRO A 51 -2.16 4.15 -9.19
C PRO A 51 -3.13 2.99 -8.89
N LYS A 52 -2.91 1.87 -9.58
CA LYS A 52 -3.59 0.59 -9.34
C LYS A 52 -2.56 -0.49 -9.05
N TRP A 53 -2.74 -1.22 -7.96
CA TRP A 53 -1.92 -2.35 -7.55
C TRP A 53 -2.17 -3.55 -8.46
N ALA A 54 -1.11 -4.07 -9.09
CA ALA A 54 -1.16 -5.22 -9.98
C ALA A 54 -0.64 -6.51 -9.32
N GLY A 55 -0.71 -6.60 -7.99
CA GLY A 55 -0.23 -7.74 -7.19
C GLY A 55 1.24 -7.65 -6.78
N TYR A 56 2.10 -7.04 -7.60
CA TYR A 56 3.54 -6.91 -7.33
C TYR A 56 4.09 -5.50 -7.53
N LYS A 57 3.36 -4.63 -8.23
CA LYS A 57 3.74 -3.23 -8.47
C LYS A 57 2.53 -2.35 -8.72
N TRP A 58 2.72 -1.06 -8.52
CA TRP A 58 1.78 -0.04 -8.97
C TRP A 58 1.85 0.17 -10.49
N LYS A 59 0.70 0.37 -11.10
CA LYS A 59 0.55 0.81 -12.49
C LYS A 59 -0.29 2.08 -12.52
N LEU A 60 0.13 3.07 -13.29
CA LEU A 60 -0.68 4.26 -13.54
C LEU A 60 -1.69 3.95 -14.65
N ILE A 61 -2.97 3.98 -14.31
CA ILE A 61 -4.08 3.62 -15.20
C ILE A 61 -5.03 4.82 -15.30
N ASN A 62 -5.59 5.04 -16.49
CA ASN A 62 -6.71 5.96 -16.65
C ASN A 62 -7.96 5.29 -16.07
N PRO A 63 -8.60 5.86 -15.04
CA PRO A 63 -9.82 5.29 -14.45
C PRO A 63 -10.97 5.19 -15.45
#